data_AF-A0A920VCC0-F1
#
_entry.id   AF-A0A920VCC0-F1
#
_cell.length_a   1.000
_cell.length_b   1.000
_cell.length_c   1.000
_cell.angle_alpha   90.00
_cell.angle_beta   90.00
_cell.angle_gamma   90.00
#
_symmetry.space_group_name_H-M   'P 1'
#
loop_
_entity.id
_entity.type
_entity.pdbx_description
1 polymer ?
#
loop_
_entity_poly.entity_id
_entity_poly.type
_entity_poly.pdbx_seq_one_letter_code
_entity_poly.pdbx_strand_id
1 'polypeptide(L)'
;MVREYGVSPYNILAMTFTNKAAKEMRERLDRLVGSRSDALTVGTFHSFCAKLLRIDGHCLGLEPNYTIYDADDQNTIIKQSMELGEVDPKRNPPRAVLSTIRKPKT
;
A
#
# COMPACT_ATOMS: atom_id res chain seq x y z
N MET A 1 0.51 10.13 -25.58
CA MET A 1 0.94 11.06 -24.49
C MET A 1 2.44 11.37 -24.49
N VAL A 2 3.34 10.47 -24.06
CA VAL A 2 4.78 10.80 -23.95
C VAL A 2 5.41 11.18 -25.30
N ARG A 3 5.26 10.32 -26.32
CA ARG A 3 5.82 10.57 -27.66
C ARG A 3 5.06 11.63 -28.45
N GLU A 4 3.75 11.66 -28.28
CA GLU A 4 2.82 12.43 -29.11
C GLU A 4 2.54 13.84 -28.58
N TYR A 5 2.48 14.01 -27.26
CA TYR A 5 2.19 15.29 -26.59
C TYR A 5 3.38 15.81 -25.78
N GLY A 6 4.54 15.14 -25.84
CA GLY A 6 5.76 15.56 -25.13
C GLY A 6 5.67 15.51 -23.60
N VAL A 7 4.67 14.83 -23.03
CA VAL A 7 4.50 14.75 -21.57
C VAL A 7 5.69 14.04 -20.95
N SER A 8 6.31 14.68 -19.95
CA SER A 8 7.39 14.08 -19.19
C SER A 8 6.89 12.82 -18.47
N PRO A 9 7.57 11.67 -18.62
CA PRO A 9 7.22 10.44 -17.89
C PRO A 9 7.19 10.60 -16.37
N TYR A 10 7.97 11.54 -15.83
CA TYR A 10 7.95 11.89 -14.41
C TYR A 10 6.56 12.32 -13.91
N ASN A 11 5.74 12.89 -14.81
CA ASN A 11 4.40 13.37 -14.47
C ASN A 11 3.31 12.30 -14.65
N ILE A 12 3.69 11.03 -14.86
CA ILE A 12 2.76 9.93 -15.10
C ILE A 12 2.86 8.91 -13.97
N LEU A 13 1.70 8.68 -13.33
CA LEU A 13 1.50 7.63 -12.34
C LEU A 13 0.57 6.56 -12.94
N ALA A 14 1.01 5.30 -12.90
CA ALA A 14 0.21 4.15 -13.28
C ALA A 14 0.07 3.18 -12.10
N MET A 15 -1.16 2.94 -11.65
CA MET A 15 -1.47 2.09 -10.50
C MET A 15 -2.27 0.85 -10.91
N THR A 16 -2.01 -0.26 -10.23
CA THR A 16 -2.74 -1.52 -10.40
C THR A 16 -3.13 -2.15 -9.05
N PHE A 17 -3.98 -3.17 -9.07
CA PHE A 17 -4.41 -3.86 -7.86
C PHE A 17 -3.45 -4.97 -7.40
N THR A 18 -2.57 -5.47 -8.28
CA THR A 18 -1.70 -6.60 -7.97
C THR A 18 -0.27 -6.34 -8.40
N ASN A 19 0.70 -6.90 -7.68
CA ASN A 19 2.11 -6.79 -8.04
C ASN A 19 2.39 -7.40 -9.42
N LYS A 20 1.68 -8.47 -9.79
CA LYS A 20 1.79 -9.09 -11.11
C LYS A 20 1.36 -8.13 -12.23
N ALA A 21 0.21 -7.48 -12.08
CA ALA A 21 -0.26 -6.50 -13.06
C ALA A 21 0.67 -5.29 -13.14
N ALA A 22 1.19 -4.79 -12.02
CA ALA A 22 2.19 -3.72 -12.00
C ALA A 22 3.45 -4.11 -12.77
N LYS A 23 3.94 -5.34 -12.58
CA LYS A 23 5.12 -5.86 -13.28
C LYS A 23 4.89 -6.00 -14.78
N GLU A 24 3.79 -6.64 -15.19
CA GLU A 24 3.43 -6.77 -16.60
C GLU A 24 3.24 -5.39 -17.27
N MET A 25 2.64 -4.43 -16.56
CA MET A 25 2.48 -3.06 -17.04
C MET A 25 3.84 -2.35 -17.21
N ARG A 26 4.76 -2.52 -16.25
CA ARG A 26 6.12 -1.98 -16.35
C ARG A 26 6.85 -2.53 -17.57
N GLU A 27 6.87 -3.85 -17.76
CA GLU A 27 7.52 -4.49 -18.90
C GLU A 27 6.94 -4.01 -20.25
N ARG A 28 5.63 -3.78 -20.31
CA ARG A 28 4.98 -3.21 -21.50
C ARG A 28 5.39 -1.76 -21.74
N LEU A 29 5.44 -0.94 -20.69
CA LEU A 29 5.83 0.46 -20.78
C LEU A 29 7.31 0.62 -21.16
N ASP A 30 8.18 -0.26 -20.67
CA ASP A 30 9.60 -0.28 -21.04
C ASP A 30 9.77 -0.51 -22.55
N ARG A 31 8.99 -1.41 -23.14
CA ARG A 31 9.00 -1.66 -24.60
C ARG A 31 8.46 -0.48 -25.41
N LEU A 32 7.47 0.24 -24.89
CA LEU A 32 6.81 1.34 -25.60
C LEU A 32 7.54 2.68 -25.47
N VAL A 33 8.10 2.97 -24.29
CA VAL A 33 8.71 4.26 -23.95
C VAL A 33 10.24 4.20 -24.00
N GLY A 34 10.83 3.00 -23.94
CA GLY A 34 12.28 2.79 -23.95
C GLY A 34 12.94 3.30 -22.67
N SER A 35 14.18 3.79 -22.75
CA SER A 35 14.98 4.24 -21.61
C SER A 35 14.35 5.34 -20.73
N ARG A 36 13.27 5.99 -21.20
CA ARG A 36 12.54 6.99 -20.40
C ARG A 36 11.45 6.38 -19.51
N SER A 37 11.21 5.07 -19.58
CA SER A 37 10.19 4.39 -18.78
C SER A 37 10.55 4.32 -17.29
N ASP A 38 11.83 4.38 -16.94
CA ASP A 38 12.28 4.36 -15.54
C ASP A 38 11.84 5.58 -14.73
N ALA A 39 11.54 6.69 -15.43
CA ALA A 39 10.99 7.89 -14.82
C ALA A 39 9.47 7.78 -14.55
N LEU A 40 8.78 6.74 -15.06
CA LEU A 40 7.37 6.49 -14.75
C LEU A 40 7.23 5.92 -13.35
N THR A 41 6.28 6.42 -12.59
CA THR A 41 5.87 5.74 -11.36
C THR A 41 4.85 4.66 -11.71
N VAL A 42 5.24 3.40 -11.62
CA VAL A 42 4.38 2.23 -11.85
C VAL A 42 4.37 1.35 -10.62
N GLY A 43 3.19 1.04 -10.09
CA GLY A 43 3.08 0.24 -8.88
C GLY A 43 1.66 -0.21 -8.56
N THR A 44 1.49 -0.74 -7.36
CA THR A 44 0.18 -0.96 -6.76
C THR A 44 -0.26 0.25 -5.94
N PHE A 45 -1.55 0.35 -5.63
CA PHE A 45 -2.05 1.34 -4.67
C PHE A 45 -1.24 1.33 -3.37
N HIS A 46 -1.01 0.15 -2.78
CA HIS A 46 -0.26 0.02 -1.54
C HIS A 46 1.19 0.50 -1.64
N SER A 47 1.89 0.13 -2.71
CA SER A 47 3.29 0.56 -2.89
C SER A 47 3.41 2.05 -3.17
N PHE A 48 2.45 2.63 -3.89
CA PHE A 48 2.36 4.08 -4.07
C PHE A 48 2.08 4.81 -2.74
N CYS A 49 1.04 4.41 -2.00
CA CYS A 49 0.72 5.03 -0.71
C CYS A 49 1.86 4.89 0.30
N ALA A 50 2.53 3.74 0.33
CA ALA A 50 3.70 3.56 1.19
C ALA A 50 4.85 4.48 0.80
N LYS A 51 5.13 4.63 -0.52
CA LYS A 51 6.15 5.58 -1.00
C LYS A 51 5.79 7.02 -0.62
N LEU A 52 4.53 7.41 -0.79
CA LEU A 52 4.04 8.74 -0.43
C LEU A 52 4.21 9.02 1.06
N LEU A 53 3.79 8.09 1.93
CA LEU A 53 3.93 8.24 3.38
C LEU A 53 5.40 8.26 3.84
N ARG A 54 6.31 7.57 3.13
CA ARG A 54 7.75 7.67 3.44
C ARG A 54 8.36 9.02 3.08
N ILE A 55 7.79 9.74 2.13
CA ILE A 55 8.28 11.06 1.70
C ILE A 55 7.63 12.14 2.58
N ASP A 56 6.30 12.14 2.65
CA ASP A 56 5.51 13.25 3.22
C ASP A 56 4.83 12.91 4.56
N GLY A 57 4.97 11.68 5.06
CA GLY A 57 4.32 11.23 6.29
C GLY A 57 4.79 11.96 7.56
N HIS A 58 5.95 12.61 7.51
CA HIS A 58 6.46 13.43 8.61
C HIS A 58 5.48 14.55 9.00
N CYS A 59 4.70 15.08 8.05
CA CYS A 59 3.63 16.06 8.30
C CYS A 59 2.50 15.51 9.22
N LEU A 60 2.42 14.18 9.37
CA LEU A 60 1.46 13.48 10.21
C LEU A 60 2.13 12.88 11.47
N GLY A 61 3.40 13.17 11.72
CA GLY A 61 4.19 12.55 12.79
C GLY A 61 4.61 11.10 12.50
N LEU A 62 4.59 10.67 11.23
CA LEU A 62 5.08 9.35 10.83
C LEU A 62 6.54 9.44 10.38
N GLU A 63 7.41 8.68 11.06
CA GLU A 63 8.80 8.51 10.63
C GLU A 63 8.88 7.64 9.35
N PRO A 64 9.77 7.95 8.39
CA PRO A 64 9.88 7.20 7.12
C PRO A 64 10.19 5.70 7.27
N ASN A 65 10.72 5.29 8.42
CA ASN A 65 11.08 3.91 8.73
C ASN A 65 9.97 3.12 9.44
N TYR A 66 8.72 3.59 9.39
CA TYR A 66 7.57 2.87 9.96
C TYR A 66 7.44 1.43 9.42
N THR A 67 6.94 0.54 10.26
CA THR A 67 6.67 -0.86 9.92
C THR A 67 5.24 -1.02 9.42
N ILE A 68 5.06 -1.76 8.32
CA ILE A 68 3.73 -2.16 7.84
C ILE A 68 3.43 -3.54 8.43
N TYR A 69 2.44 -3.60 9.31
CA TYR A 69 2.02 -4.84 9.94
C TYR A 69 1.28 -5.76 8.99
N ASP A 70 1.70 -7.02 8.98
CA ASP A 70 1.04 -8.09 8.25
C ASP A 70 -0.16 -8.66 9.02
N ALA A 71 -0.71 -9.79 8.56
CA ALA A 71 -1.87 -10.39 9.19
C ALA A 71 -1.58 -10.98 10.58
N ASP A 72 -0.36 -11.46 10.81
CA ASP A 72 0.05 -12.07 12.08
C ASP A 72 0.39 -11.01 13.13
N ASP A 73 1.06 -9.93 12.71
CA ASP A 73 1.26 -8.73 13.52
C ASP A 73 -0.09 -8.15 13.98
N GLN A 74 -1.04 -7.98 13.05
CA GLN A 74 -2.39 -7.49 13.36
C GLN A 74 -3.10 -8.40 14.36
N ASN A 75 -3.02 -9.72 14.19
CA ASN A 75 -3.65 -10.68 15.10
C ASN A 75 -3.02 -10.64 16.50
N THR A 76 -1.70 -10.44 16.58
CA THR A 76 -0.97 -10.33 17.85
C THR A 76 -1.40 -9.09 18.62
N ILE A 77 -1.46 -7.93 17.96
CA ILE A 77 -1.89 -6.67 18.60
C ILE A 77 -3.34 -6.72 19.06
N ILE A 78 -4.23 -7.35 18.28
CA ILE A 78 -5.63 -7.52 18.69
C ILE A 78 -5.73 -8.36 19.96
N LYS A 79 -4.98 -9.47 20.06
CA LYS A 79 -4.97 -10.30 21.28
C LYS A 79 -4.47 -9.50 22.49
N GLN A 80 -3.36 -8.80 22.36
CA GLN A 80 -2.81 -7.95 23.43
C GLN A 80 -3.80 -6.86 23.85
N SER A 81 -4.47 -6.22 22.89
CA SER A 81 -5.47 -5.19 23.16
C SER A 81 -6.70 -5.76 23.87
N MET A 82 -7.12 -6.98 23.51
CA MET A 82 -8.23 -7.67 24.15
C MET A 82 -7.89 -8.09 25.59
N GLU A 83 -6.66 -8.55 25.84
CA GLU A 83 -6.18 -8.88 27.18
C GLU A 83 -6.18 -7.64 28.08
N LEU A 84 -5.66 -6.51 27.60
CA LEU A 84 -5.68 -5.23 28.32
C LEU A 84 -7.10 -4.71 28.59
N GLY A 85 -8.03 -4.98 27.70
CA GLY A 85 -9.44 -4.59 27.83
C GLY A 85 -10.32 -5.63 28.53
N GLU A 86 -9.74 -6.69 29.09
CA GLU A 86 -10.46 -7.81 29.73
C GLU A 86 -11.57 -8.43 28.85
N VAL A 87 -11.35 -8.46 27.54
CA VAL A 87 -12.31 -9.00 26.56
C VAL A 87 -12.15 -10.51 26.43
N ASP A 88 -13.20 -11.26 26.75
CA ASP A 88 -13.20 -12.72 26.64
C ASP A 88 -13.05 -13.18 25.17
N PRO A 89 -11.93 -13.87 24.82
CA PRO A 89 -11.67 -14.34 23.46
C PRO A 89 -12.61 -15.48 23.03
N LYS A 90 -13.29 -16.17 23.95
CA LYS A 90 -14.29 -17.18 23.60
C LYS A 90 -15.57 -16.55 23.06
N ARG A 91 -15.96 -15.41 23.63
CA ARG A 91 -17.12 -14.63 23.17
C ARG A 91 -16.78 -13.79 21.94
N ASN A 92 -15.56 -13.26 21.89
CA ASN A 92 -15.09 -12.41 20.80
C ASN A 92 -13.79 -12.97 20.21
N PRO A 93 -13.84 -13.92 19.26
CA PRO A 93 -12.63 -14.46 18.66
C PRO A 93 -11.78 -13.35 18.02
N PRO A 94 -10.45 -13.28 18.26
CA PRO A 94 -9.59 -12.20 17.76
C PRO A 94 -9.69 -11.97 16.24
N ARG A 95 -9.81 -13.05 15.45
CA ARG A 95 -10.01 -12.96 14.00
C ARG A 95 -11.35 -12.31 13.61
N ALA A 96 -12.41 -12.54 14.39
CA ALA A 96 -13.72 -11.93 14.15
C ALA A 96 -13.72 -10.43 14.47
N VAL A 97 -13.01 -10.04 15.54
CA VAL A 97 -12.76 -8.63 15.88
C VAL A 97 -11.99 -7.94 14.74
N LEU A 98 -10.88 -8.54 14.30
CA LEU A 98 -10.08 -8.00 13.20
C LEU A 98 -10.88 -7.89 11.88
N SER A 99 -11.72 -8.88 11.57
CA SER A 99 -12.61 -8.85 10.40
C SER A 99 -13.58 -7.66 10.45
N THR A 100 -14.08 -7.33 11.64
CA THR A 100 -14.99 -6.19 11.84
C THR A 100 -14.26 -4.86 11.63
N ILE A 101 -13.04 -4.72 12.15
CA ILE A 101 -12.19 -3.53 11.96
C ILE A 101 -11.84 -3.31 10.48
N ARG A 102 -11.61 -4.40 9.73
CA ARG A 102 -11.28 -4.35 8.30
C ARG A 102 -12.46 -3.93 7.40
N LYS A 103 -13.71 -3.97 7.90
CA LYS A 103 -14.85 -3.57 7.08
C LYS A 103 -14.67 -2.11 6.65
N PRO A 104 -14.88 -1.79 5.35
CA PRO A 104 -14.80 -0.42 4.89
C PRO A 104 -15.74 0.44 5.74
N LYS A 105 -15.23 1.57 6.23
CA LYS A 105 -16.09 2.60 6.83
C LYS A 105 -16.93 3.20 5.69
N THR A 106 -18.18 2.76 5.59
CA THR A 106 -19.23 3.44 4.81
C THR A 106 -19.62 4.75 5.47
#